data_AF-A0A392MJW2-F1
#
_entry.id   AF-A0A392MJW2-F1
#
_cell.length_a   1.000
_cell.length_b   1.000
_cell.length_c   1.000
_cell.angle_alpha   90.00
_cell.angle_beta   90.00
_cell.angle_gamma   90.00
#
_symmetry.space_group_name_H-M   'P 1'
#
loop_
_entity.id
_entity.type
_entity.pdbx_description
1 polymer ?
#
loop_
_entity_poly.entity_id
_entity_poly.type
_entity_poly.pdbx_seq_one_letter_code
_entity_poly.pdbx_strand_id
1 'polypeptide(L)'
;MQELQKVSTLSFNEGDLNDLNETGLEKDKFSEIQRDVKVDWIKGKRMWEEIQSLESENVTKFMFENQKNHSDSCQHSISLSGSELRNHKGIMVIPCGLTLWSHVTVVGTPRLAHWESDPKITVVKDEEEKVLVSQFMMELQGLKVVDEEEPPKILHFNPRLKGDYSGKPVIEQNTCYRMQWGSSLRCEGWKSRADEDTGN
;
A
#
# COMPACT_ATOMS: atom_id res chain seq x y z
N MET A 1 -8.84 -18.68 -14.37
CA MET A 1 -8.50 -17.33 -13.87
C MET A 1 -9.58 -17.00 -12.85
N GLN A 2 -9.27 -17.05 -11.55
CA GLN A 2 -10.28 -16.71 -10.52
C GLN A 2 -10.64 -15.23 -10.68
N GLU A 3 -11.93 -14.92 -10.73
CA GLU A 3 -12.40 -13.54 -10.74
C GLU A 3 -11.83 -12.82 -9.51
N LEU A 4 -11.11 -11.73 -9.75
CA LEU A 4 -10.56 -10.88 -8.70
C LEU A 4 -11.73 -10.18 -8.00
N GLN A 5 -12.24 -10.79 -6.93
CA GLN A 5 -13.29 -10.18 -6.12
C GLN A 5 -12.70 -8.97 -5.37
N LYS A 6 -13.19 -7.78 -5.71
CA LYS A 6 -12.77 -6.52 -5.08
C LYS A 6 -13.16 -6.56 -3.61
N VAL A 7 -12.16 -6.50 -2.74
CA VAL A 7 -12.29 -6.74 -1.29
C VAL A 7 -12.75 -5.50 -0.55
N SER A 8 -12.39 -4.34 -1.08
CA SER A 8 -12.86 -3.06 -0.58
C SER A 8 -12.96 -2.10 -1.76
N THR A 9 -14.18 -1.68 -2.04
CA THR A 9 -14.42 -0.27 -2.32
C THR A 9 -14.16 0.51 -1.04
N LEU A 10 -13.64 1.74 -1.12
CA LEU A 10 -13.87 2.72 -0.06
C LEU A 10 -15.39 2.94 -0.03
N SER A 11 -16.10 2.09 0.71
CA SER A 11 -17.54 2.18 0.91
C SER A 11 -17.75 2.74 2.30
N PHE A 12 -18.17 4.00 2.35
CA PHE A 12 -18.52 4.65 3.60
C PHE A 12 -20.00 4.37 3.92
N ASN A 13 -20.33 3.13 4.30
CA ASN A 13 -21.69 2.78 4.65
C ASN A 13 -22.01 3.24 6.08
N GLU A 14 -23.23 3.70 6.32
CA GLU A 14 -23.67 4.08 7.68
C GLU A 14 -23.72 2.89 8.65
N GLY A 15 -23.86 1.67 8.13
CA GLY A 15 -23.81 0.43 8.91
C GLY A 15 -22.47 0.21 9.61
N ASP A 16 -21.35 0.57 8.98
CA ASP A 16 -19.99 0.37 9.53
C ASP A 16 -19.76 1.19 10.81
N LEU A 17 -20.51 2.28 10.99
CA LEU A 17 -20.49 3.12 12.19
C LEU A 17 -21.47 2.61 13.27
N ASN A 18 -22.49 1.86 12.87
CA ASN A 18 -23.49 1.28 13.78
C ASN A 18 -22.98 -0.02 14.41
N ASP A 19 -22.15 -0.81 13.71
CA ASP A 19 -21.48 -1.98 14.29
C ASP A 19 -20.54 -1.61 15.46
N LEU A 20 -20.01 -0.38 15.46
CA LEU A 20 -19.26 0.19 16.59
C LEU A 20 -20.17 0.59 17.78
N ASN A 21 -21.47 0.75 17.55
CA ASN A 21 -22.46 1.05 18.60
C ASN A 21 -23.11 -0.23 19.17
N GLU A 22 -23.06 -1.37 18.45
CA GLU A 22 -23.76 -2.60 18.82
C GLU A 22 -22.99 -3.53 19.78
N THR A 23 -21.69 -3.31 19.99
CA THR A 23 -21.02 -3.92 21.16
C THR A 23 -21.57 -3.25 22.41
N GLY A 24 -22.53 -3.90 23.08
CA GLY A 24 -23.30 -3.41 24.23
C GLY A 24 -22.49 -2.99 25.46
N LEU A 25 -21.64 -1.98 25.30
CA LEU A 25 -20.96 -1.27 26.36
C LEU A 25 -21.54 0.14 26.40
N GLU A 26 -21.93 0.56 27.59
CA GLU A 26 -22.58 1.83 27.92
C GLU A 26 -22.10 3.00 27.06
N LYS A 27 -23.07 3.86 26.68
CA LYS A 27 -22.97 5.02 25.76
C LYS A 27 -21.87 6.06 26.08
N ASP A 28 -21.01 5.81 27.05
CA ASP A 28 -19.99 6.75 27.55
C ASP A 28 -18.55 6.20 27.55
N LYS A 29 -18.29 5.01 27.02
CA LYS A 29 -16.93 4.42 26.96
C LYS A 29 -16.53 3.92 25.57
N PHE A 30 -16.59 4.80 24.58
CA PHE A 30 -15.66 4.62 23.46
C PHE A 30 -14.23 4.78 23.97
N SER A 31 -13.39 3.78 23.72
CA SER A 31 -11.94 3.95 23.86
C SER A 31 -11.49 5.12 22.98
N GLU A 32 -10.44 5.84 23.37
CA GLU A 32 -9.91 6.96 22.55
C GLU A 32 -9.68 6.54 21.10
N ILE A 33 -9.19 5.30 20.89
CA ILE A 33 -8.99 4.70 19.57
C ILE A 33 -10.28 4.65 18.75
N GLN A 34 -11.41 4.24 19.34
CA GLN A 34 -12.68 4.19 18.61
C GLN A 34 -13.21 5.59 18.26
N ARG A 35 -12.91 6.61 19.08
CA ARG A 35 -13.21 8.01 18.71
C ARG A 35 -12.35 8.47 17.55
N ASP A 36 -11.04 8.20 17.58
CA ASP A 36 -10.12 8.58 16.50
C ASP A 36 -10.51 7.90 15.18
N VAL A 37 -10.80 6.59 15.22
CA VAL A 37 -11.29 5.83 14.06
C VAL A 37 -12.58 6.45 13.50
N LYS A 38 -13.53 6.83 14.36
CA LYS A 38 -14.78 7.49 13.94
C LYS A 38 -14.53 8.86 13.31
N VAL A 39 -13.65 9.67 13.88
CA VAL A 39 -13.29 10.99 13.36
C VAL A 39 -12.63 10.87 11.99
N ASP A 40 -11.68 9.95 11.85
CA ASP A 40 -10.95 9.74 10.60
C ASP A 40 -11.84 9.13 9.52
N TRP A 41 -12.77 8.24 9.89
CA TRP A 41 -13.79 7.72 8.98
C TRP A 41 -14.68 8.84 8.40
N ILE A 42 -15.18 9.74 9.26
CA ILE A 42 -16.02 10.87 8.82
C ILE A 42 -15.24 11.82 7.89
N LYS A 43 -13.99 12.14 8.23
CA LYS A 43 -13.12 12.98 7.40
C LYS A 43 -12.84 12.31 6.05
N GLY A 44 -12.50 11.03 6.07
CA GLY A 44 -12.27 10.23 4.87
C GLY A 44 -13.49 10.17 3.96
N LYS A 45 -14.69 9.98 4.53
CA LYS A 45 -15.96 9.98 3.80
C LYS A 45 -16.16 11.28 3.03
N ARG A 46 -16.04 12.42 3.73
CA ARG A 46 -16.21 13.75 3.12
C ARG A 46 -15.24 13.96 1.96
N MET A 47 -13.96 13.68 2.18
CA MET A 47 -12.94 13.83 1.14
C MET A 47 -13.22 12.92 -0.08
N TRP A 48 -13.71 11.71 0.17
CA TRP A 48 -14.06 10.78 -0.90
C TRP A 48 -15.26 11.26 -1.72
N GLU A 49 -16.29 11.80 -1.07
CA GLU A 49 -17.44 12.43 -1.74
C GLU A 49 -16.98 13.63 -2.59
N GLU A 50 -16.07 14.46 -2.06
CA GLU A 50 -15.45 15.57 -2.81
C GLU A 50 -14.71 15.06 -4.06
N ILE A 51 -13.89 14.01 -3.94
CA ILE A 51 -13.16 13.41 -5.07
C ILE A 51 -14.11 12.80 -6.10
N GLN A 52 -15.18 12.12 -5.67
CA GLN A 52 -16.17 11.54 -6.59
C GLN A 52 -16.98 12.61 -7.33
N SER A 53 -17.16 13.79 -6.73
CA SER A 53 -17.83 14.93 -7.35
C SER A 53 -16.98 15.64 -8.41
N LEU A 54 -15.67 15.41 -8.42
CA LEU A 54 -14.79 15.88 -9.49
C LEU A 54 -15.01 15.00 -10.72
N GLU A 55 -15.59 15.59 -11.77
CA GLU A 55 -15.78 14.90 -13.05
C GLU A 55 -14.45 14.32 -13.55
N SER A 56 -14.45 13.03 -13.92
CA SER A 56 -13.29 12.30 -14.42
C SER A 56 -12.64 12.95 -15.65
N GLU A 57 -13.40 13.78 -16.38
CA GLU A 57 -12.94 14.56 -17.54
C GLU A 57 -12.07 15.76 -17.13
N ASN A 58 -12.34 16.39 -15.98
CA ASN A 58 -11.56 17.53 -15.49
C ASN A 58 -10.23 17.07 -14.90
N VAL A 59 -10.19 15.93 -14.19
CA VAL A 59 -8.94 15.39 -13.62
C VAL A 59 -7.97 14.96 -14.72
N THR A 60 -8.45 14.27 -15.77
CA THR A 60 -7.62 13.94 -16.93
C THR A 60 -7.16 15.21 -17.64
N LYS A 61 -8.04 16.20 -17.85
CA LYS A 61 -7.68 17.47 -18.49
C LYS A 61 -6.63 18.27 -17.70
N PHE A 62 -6.71 18.34 -16.38
CA PHE A 62 -5.67 18.98 -15.55
C PHE A 62 -4.32 18.25 -15.60
N MET A 63 -4.32 16.92 -15.75
CA MET A 63 -3.09 16.14 -15.90
C MET A 63 -2.48 16.27 -17.31
N PHE A 64 -3.31 16.40 -18.35
CA PHE A 64 -2.87 16.48 -19.75
C PHE A 64 -2.63 17.91 -20.26
N GLU A 65 -3.21 18.95 -19.65
CA GLU A 65 -2.99 20.35 -20.08
C GLU A 65 -1.58 20.86 -19.78
N ASN A 66 -0.87 20.23 -18.83
CA ASN A 66 0.56 20.47 -18.59
C ASN A 66 1.49 19.70 -19.55
N GLN A 67 0.96 18.91 -20.49
CA GLN A 67 1.73 18.15 -21.48
C GLN A 67 1.69 18.76 -22.89
N LYS A 68 1.41 20.06 -23.03
CA LYS A 68 1.62 20.72 -24.32
C LYS A 68 3.11 20.94 -24.58
N ASN A 69 3.61 20.10 -25.49
CA ASN A 69 4.77 20.31 -26.35
C ASN A 69 6.13 20.35 -25.67
N HIS A 70 6.61 19.20 -25.20
CA HIS A 70 8.05 18.96 -25.17
C HIS A 70 8.30 17.47 -25.42
N SER A 71 9.06 17.16 -26.47
CA SER A 71 9.64 15.82 -26.68
C SER A 71 10.77 15.56 -25.68
N ASP A 72 10.59 15.96 -24.43
CA ASP A 72 11.61 15.85 -23.40
C ASP A 72 11.48 14.46 -22.78
N SER A 73 12.54 13.67 -22.88
CA SER A 73 12.57 12.26 -22.47
C SER A 73 12.32 12.04 -20.96
N CYS A 74 12.29 13.11 -20.16
CA CYS A 74 12.15 13.10 -18.71
C CYS A 74 10.94 13.94 -18.28
N GLN A 75 9.76 13.33 -18.23
CA GLN A 75 8.57 13.99 -17.71
C GLN A 75 8.70 14.21 -16.20
N HIS A 76 8.24 15.37 -15.71
CA HIS A 76 8.25 15.69 -14.27
C HIS A 76 7.22 14.90 -13.46
N SER A 77 6.23 14.31 -14.10
CA SER A 77 5.23 13.45 -13.49
C SER A 77 4.77 12.40 -14.49
N ILE A 78 4.60 11.18 -14.01
CA ILE A 78 4.09 10.04 -14.77
C ILE A 78 3.04 9.31 -13.94
N SER A 79 2.03 8.76 -14.60
CA SER A 79 0.98 7.98 -13.93
C SER A 79 0.53 6.83 -14.82
N LEU A 80 0.16 5.72 -14.20
CA LEU A 80 -0.40 4.55 -14.88
C LEU A 80 -1.68 4.13 -14.16
N SER A 81 -2.71 3.81 -14.93
CA SER A 81 -3.91 3.16 -14.39
C SER A 81 -3.59 1.75 -13.90
N GLY A 82 -4.42 1.22 -13.00
CA GLY A 82 -4.25 -0.15 -12.52
C GLY A 82 -4.34 -1.21 -13.62
N SER A 83 -5.10 -0.97 -14.70
CA SER A 83 -5.15 -1.84 -15.88
C SER A 83 -3.83 -1.83 -16.66
N GLU A 84 -3.25 -0.66 -16.89
CA GLU A 84 -1.97 -0.54 -17.58
C GLU A 84 -0.86 -1.18 -16.75
N LEU A 85 -0.82 -0.94 -15.44
CA LEU A 85 0.16 -1.55 -14.56
C LEU A 85 0.08 -3.09 -14.60
N ARG A 86 -1.13 -3.67 -14.62
CA ARG A 86 -1.31 -5.12 -14.78
C ARG A 86 -0.84 -5.64 -16.14
N ASN A 87 -1.09 -4.89 -17.22
CA ASN A 87 -0.60 -5.24 -18.56
C ASN A 87 0.94 -5.24 -18.61
N HIS A 88 1.59 -4.38 -17.82
CA HIS A 88 3.04 -4.35 -17.62
C HIS A 88 3.52 -5.29 -16.51
N LYS A 89 2.74 -6.31 -16.14
CA LYS A 89 3.08 -7.32 -15.11
C LYS A 89 3.40 -6.72 -13.73
N GLY A 90 2.81 -5.57 -13.39
CA GLY A 90 3.04 -4.90 -12.12
C GLY A 90 4.25 -3.96 -12.11
N ILE A 91 4.89 -3.72 -13.25
CA ILE A 91 6.12 -2.93 -13.35
C ILE A 91 5.83 -1.57 -13.97
N MET A 92 6.36 -0.52 -13.35
CA MET A 92 6.34 0.86 -13.85
C MET A 92 7.79 1.38 -13.94
N VAL A 93 8.19 1.87 -15.11
CA VAL A 93 9.52 2.45 -15.32
C VAL A 93 9.47 3.95 -14.99
N ILE A 94 10.41 4.41 -14.17
CA ILE A 94 10.57 5.84 -13.85
C ILE A 94 11.70 6.39 -14.74
N PRO A 95 11.38 7.13 -15.82
CA PRO A 95 12.39 7.68 -16.70
C PRO A 95 13.22 8.70 -15.92
N CYS A 96 14.54 8.67 -16.13
CA CYS A 96 15.48 9.64 -15.55
C CYS A 96 15.65 9.58 -14.02
N GLY A 97 15.05 8.59 -13.37
CA GLY A 97 15.22 8.31 -11.95
C GLY A 97 14.48 9.28 -11.04
N LEU A 98 14.69 9.11 -9.73
CA LEU A 98 14.11 9.95 -8.69
C LEU A 98 15.18 10.92 -8.16
N THR A 99 14.80 12.17 -7.95
CA THR A 99 15.62 13.19 -7.29
C THR A 99 15.06 13.52 -5.91
N LEU A 100 15.79 14.33 -5.12
CA LEU A 100 15.29 14.84 -3.85
C LEU A 100 13.90 15.46 -4.03
N TRP A 101 13.01 15.19 -3.07
CA TRP A 101 11.60 15.64 -3.08
C TRP A 101 10.68 14.97 -4.10
N SER A 102 11.17 14.00 -4.87
CA SER A 102 10.30 13.14 -5.66
C SER A 102 9.39 12.32 -4.75
N HIS A 103 8.15 12.11 -5.16
CA HIS A 103 7.20 11.27 -4.45
C HIS A 103 6.63 10.20 -5.38
N VAL A 104 6.39 9.02 -4.82
CA VAL A 104 5.75 7.90 -5.52
C VAL A 104 4.48 7.56 -4.77
N THR A 105 3.36 7.59 -5.47
CA THR A 105 2.05 7.29 -4.89
C THR A 105 1.51 6.01 -5.51
N VAL A 106 1.20 5.02 -4.66
CA VAL A 106 0.57 3.77 -5.07
C VAL A 106 -0.78 3.64 -4.39
N VAL A 107 -1.83 3.49 -5.19
CA VAL A 107 -3.20 3.29 -4.69
C VAL A 107 -3.64 1.88 -5.07
N GLY A 108 -4.01 1.08 -4.07
CA GLY A 108 -4.42 -0.29 -4.30
C GLY A 108 -5.26 -0.84 -3.16
N THR A 109 -6.00 -1.90 -3.46
CA THR A 109 -6.77 -2.66 -2.48
C THR A 109 -6.04 -3.96 -2.18
N PRO A 110 -5.71 -4.26 -0.91
CA PRO A 110 -5.11 -5.54 -0.55
C PRO A 110 -6.04 -6.70 -0.90
N ARG A 111 -5.45 -7.86 -1.24
CA ARG A 111 -6.22 -9.06 -1.55
C ARG A 111 -6.85 -9.65 -0.28
N LEU A 112 -7.97 -10.35 -0.48
CA LEU A 112 -8.61 -11.10 0.59
C LEU A 112 -7.63 -12.13 1.12
N ALA A 113 -7.80 -12.45 2.40
CA ALA A 113 -7.07 -13.52 3.02
C ALA A 113 -7.28 -14.82 2.22
N HIS A 114 -6.21 -15.40 1.72
CA HIS A 114 -6.24 -16.63 0.93
C HIS A 114 -5.12 -17.57 1.37
N TRP A 115 -5.33 -18.87 1.15
CA TRP A 115 -4.37 -19.90 1.52
C TRP A 115 -3.26 -19.98 0.48
N GLU A 116 -2.02 -19.73 0.89
CA GLU A 116 -0.82 -19.96 0.09
C GLU A 116 -0.10 -21.23 0.56
N SER A 117 0.36 -22.05 -0.39
CA SER A 117 1.05 -23.33 -0.13
C SER A 117 2.58 -23.22 -0.17
N ASP A 118 3.12 -22.08 -0.65
CA ASP A 118 4.54 -21.74 -0.63
C ASP A 118 4.69 -20.28 -0.15
N PRO A 119 4.46 -20.03 1.15
CA PRO A 119 4.59 -18.68 1.68
C PRO A 119 6.09 -18.35 1.78
N LYS A 120 6.60 -17.60 0.79
CA LYS A 120 8.01 -17.20 0.68
C LYS A 120 8.60 -16.45 1.90
N ILE A 121 7.79 -16.16 2.92
CA ILE A 121 8.09 -15.20 3.98
C ILE A 121 7.64 -15.62 5.39
N THR A 122 6.99 -16.77 5.54
CA THR A 122 6.76 -17.36 6.87
C THR A 122 7.63 -18.58 7.05
N VAL A 123 8.34 -18.65 8.17
CA VAL A 123 8.94 -19.89 8.63
C VAL A 123 7.79 -20.83 8.99
N VAL A 124 7.37 -21.66 8.02
CA VAL A 124 6.40 -22.71 8.26
C VAL A 124 7.08 -23.70 9.22
N LYS A 125 6.48 -23.92 10.39
CA LYS A 125 7.04 -24.85 11.37
C LYS A 125 6.95 -26.30 10.93
N ASP A 126 6.03 -26.61 10.00
CA ASP A 126 5.78 -27.95 9.47
C ASP A 126 5.59 -27.92 7.94
N GLU A 127 6.23 -28.85 7.23
CA GLU A 127 6.35 -28.88 5.76
C GLU A 127 5.03 -29.02 4.97
N GLU A 128 3.88 -29.11 5.65
CA GLU A 128 2.55 -29.37 5.06
C GLU A 128 1.52 -28.24 5.33
N GLU A 129 1.87 -27.17 6.04
CA GLU A 129 0.89 -26.18 6.52
C GLU A 129 0.67 -25.01 5.55
N LYS A 130 -0.53 -24.92 4.98
CA LYS A 130 -0.96 -23.74 4.20
C LYS A 130 -1.08 -22.53 5.12
N VAL A 131 -0.54 -21.39 4.71
CA VAL A 131 -0.62 -20.15 5.50
C VAL A 131 -1.69 -19.23 4.91
N LEU A 132 -2.55 -18.69 5.77
CA LEU A 132 -3.54 -17.70 5.38
C LEU A 132 -2.87 -16.32 5.29
N VAL A 133 -2.69 -15.81 4.08
CA VAL A 133 -2.00 -14.55 3.84
C VAL A 133 -2.94 -13.48 3.31
N SER A 134 -2.72 -12.24 3.73
CA SER A 134 -3.29 -11.05 3.11
C SER A 134 -2.21 -9.98 3.17
N GLN A 135 -1.60 -9.72 2.01
CA GLN A 135 -0.44 -8.84 1.90
C GLN A 135 -0.46 -8.11 0.56
N PHE A 136 0.26 -7.01 0.50
CA PHE A 136 0.72 -6.44 -0.75
C PHE A 136 2.17 -6.04 -0.60
N MET A 137 2.88 -5.93 -1.71
CA MET A 137 4.28 -5.55 -1.72
C MET A 137 4.50 -4.58 -2.85
N MET A 138 5.36 -3.60 -2.60
CA MET A 138 5.92 -2.76 -3.64
C MET A 138 7.43 -2.69 -3.47
N GLU A 139 8.12 -2.60 -4.60
CA GLU A 139 9.57 -2.51 -4.63
C GLU A 139 9.99 -1.31 -5.47
N LEU A 140 10.89 -0.50 -4.93
CA LEU A 140 11.70 0.40 -5.73
C LEU A 140 12.97 -0.35 -6.12
N GLN A 141 13.08 -0.69 -7.39
CA GLN A 141 14.23 -1.41 -7.92
C GLN A 141 15.20 -0.46 -8.62
N GLY A 142 16.49 -0.71 -8.44
CA GLY A 142 17.53 -0.10 -9.28
C GLY A 142 17.53 -0.71 -10.68
N LEU A 143 18.33 -0.14 -11.57
CA LEU A 143 18.50 -0.72 -12.90
C LEU A 143 19.31 -2.02 -12.82
N LYS A 144 18.97 -2.98 -13.69
CA LYS A 144 19.79 -4.17 -13.90
C LYS A 144 21.08 -3.75 -14.60
N VAL A 145 22.23 -3.93 -13.93
CA VAL A 145 23.55 -3.58 -14.48
C VAL A 145 24.33 -4.82 -14.95
N VAL A 146 24.00 -5.99 -14.41
CA VAL A 146 24.66 -7.27 -14.70
C VAL A 146 23.61 -8.29 -15.13
N ASP A 147 23.85 -9.01 -16.22
CA ASP A 147 22.85 -9.91 -16.83
C ASP A 147 22.48 -11.11 -15.96
N GLU A 148 23.37 -11.54 -15.06
CA GLU A 148 23.18 -12.70 -14.20
C GLU A 148 22.65 -12.37 -12.80
N GLU A 149 22.50 -11.08 -12.45
CA GLU A 149 22.02 -10.66 -11.13
C GLU A 149 20.60 -10.07 -11.21
N GLU A 150 19.79 -10.30 -10.17
CA GLU A 150 18.55 -9.54 -10.00
C GLU A 150 18.85 -8.06 -9.77
N PRO A 151 18.00 -7.13 -10.24
CA PRO A 151 18.14 -5.72 -9.92
C PRO A 151 18.12 -5.51 -8.39
N PRO A 152 18.93 -4.57 -7.86
CA PRO A 152 18.92 -4.28 -6.44
C PRO A 152 17.56 -3.71 -6.01
N LYS A 153 17.05 -4.16 -4.87
CA LYS A 153 15.81 -3.65 -4.27
C LYS A 153 16.20 -2.52 -3.32
N ILE A 154 16.11 -1.28 -3.80
CA ILE A 154 16.44 -0.05 -3.04
C ILE A 154 15.47 0.11 -1.88
N LEU A 155 14.20 -0.21 -2.10
CA LEU A 155 13.18 -0.31 -1.07
C LEU A 155 12.32 -1.54 -1.36
N HIS A 156 12.25 -2.46 -0.42
CA HIS A 156 11.23 -3.50 -0.36
C HIS A 156 10.25 -3.13 0.74
N PHE A 157 9.02 -2.78 0.38
CA PHE A 157 7.97 -2.37 1.31
C PHE A 157 6.84 -3.40 1.26
N ASN A 158 6.62 -4.09 2.38
CA ASN A 158 5.79 -5.29 2.44
C ASN A 158 4.82 -5.26 3.62
N PRO A 159 3.69 -4.54 3.50
CA PRO A 159 2.61 -4.62 4.46
C PRO A 159 1.90 -5.98 4.42
N ARG A 160 1.83 -6.61 5.60
CA ARG A 160 1.11 -7.86 5.84
C ARG A 160 -0.03 -7.59 6.81
N LEU A 161 -1.26 -7.81 6.35
CA LEU A 161 -2.45 -7.81 7.19
C LEU A 161 -2.66 -9.17 7.88
N LYS A 162 -2.27 -10.26 7.19
CA LYS A 162 -2.21 -11.63 7.72
C LYS A 162 -1.03 -12.37 7.12
N GLY A 163 -0.56 -13.41 7.83
CA GLY A 163 0.53 -14.26 7.37
C GLY A 163 1.91 -13.82 7.84
N ASP A 164 1.99 -13.09 8.95
CA ASP A 164 3.26 -12.90 9.66
C ASP A 164 3.39 -13.94 10.79
N TYR A 165 4.62 -14.34 11.13
CA TYR A 165 4.88 -15.32 12.19
C TYR A 165 4.39 -14.84 13.58
N SER A 166 4.28 -13.52 13.80
CA SER A 166 3.73 -12.95 15.03
C SER A 166 2.21 -13.12 15.14
N GLY A 167 1.54 -13.49 14.05
CA GLY A 167 0.08 -13.52 13.94
C GLY A 167 -0.58 -12.14 13.93
N LYS A 168 0.20 -11.05 13.93
CA LYS A 168 -0.28 -9.66 13.93
C LYS A 168 0.00 -8.98 12.58
N PRO A 169 -0.77 -7.94 12.21
CA PRO A 169 -0.41 -7.08 11.09
C PRO A 169 0.94 -6.41 11.32
N VAL A 170 1.76 -6.32 10.28
CA VAL A 170 3.09 -5.71 10.34
C VAL A 170 3.43 -5.07 8.99
N ILE A 171 4.16 -3.97 9.02
CA ILE A 171 4.82 -3.43 7.85
C ILE A 171 6.30 -3.78 7.97
N GLU A 172 6.81 -4.53 7.00
CA GLU A 172 8.23 -4.84 6.91
C GLU A 172 8.87 -4.02 5.79
N GLN A 173 10.01 -3.41 6.09
CA GLN A 173 10.82 -2.65 5.15
C GLN A 173 12.22 -3.23 5.11
N ASN A 174 12.78 -3.40 3.92
CA ASN A 174 14.14 -3.87 3.76
C ASN A 174 14.77 -3.37 2.47
N THR A 175 16.06 -3.64 2.29
CA THR A 175 16.81 -3.47 1.05
C THR A 175 17.46 -4.79 0.67
N CYS A 176 17.66 -5.02 -0.63
CA CYS A 176 18.37 -6.20 -1.13
C CYS A 176 19.41 -5.79 -2.16
N TYR A 177 20.68 -6.09 -1.88
CA TYR A 177 21.79 -5.77 -2.77
C TYR A 177 22.61 -7.04 -3.01
N ARG A 178 22.93 -7.34 -4.27
CA ARG A 178 23.62 -8.59 -4.68
C ARG A 178 23.00 -9.84 -4.07
N MET A 179 21.67 -9.91 -4.11
CA MET A 179 20.86 -11.01 -3.55
C MET A 179 21.02 -11.21 -2.03
N GLN A 180 21.60 -10.25 -1.32
CA GLN A 180 21.70 -10.25 0.14
C GLN A 180 20.73 -9.24 0.72
N TRP A 181 19.86 -9.71 1.60
CA TRP A 181 18.94 -8.86 2.35
C TRP A 181 19.68 -8.11 3.46
N GLY A 182 19.34 -6.84 3.65
CA GLY A 182 19.75 -6.08 4.82
C GLY A 182 18.99 -6.50 6.08
N SER A 183 19.29 -5.81 7.18
CA SER A 183 18.49 -5.92 8.41
C SER A 183 17.10 -5.34 8.19
N SER A 184 16.06 -6.16 8.43
CA SER A 184 14.68 -5.73 8.26
C SER A 184 14.27 -4.70 9.32
N LEU A 185 13.62 -3.61 8.89
CA LEU A 185 12.90 -2.71 9.78
C LEU A 185 11.43 -3.14 9.84
N ARG A 186 10.91 -3.35 11.04
CA ARG A 186 9.53 -3.82 11.26
C ARG A 186 8.74 -2.77 12.03
N CYS A 187 7.59 -2.39 11.50
CA CYS A 187 6.65 -1.47 12.13
C CYS A 187 5.38 -2.25 12.50
N GLU A 188 5.19 -2.48 13.79
CA GLU A 188 4.04 -3.23 14.33
C GLU A 188 2.82 -2.34 14.64
N GLY A 189 2.84 -1.07 14.19
CA GLY A 189 1.73 -0.13 14.39
C GLY A 189 1.69 0.56 15.75
N TRP A 190 2.77 0.52 16.53
CA TRP A 190 2.89 1.34 17.74
C TRP A 190 2.86 2.83 17.37
N LYS A 191 2.04 3.60 18.09
CA LYS A 191 1.95 5.06 17.92
C LYS A 191 3.30 5.66 18.31
N SER A 192 3.90 6.45 17.42
CA SER A 192 5.01 7.34 17.80
C SER A 192 4.54 8.22 18.94
N ARG A 193 5.34 8.33 20.00
CA ARG A 193 4.98 9.24 21.09
C ARG A 193 5.05 10.67 20.58
N ALA A 194 4.23 11.57 21.12
CA ALA A 194 4.22 12.97 20.70
C ALA A 194 5.56 13.69 20.95
N ASP A 195 6.39 13.14 21.83
CA ASP A 195 7.73 13.59 22.19
C ASP A 195 8.86 12.82 21.48
N GLU A 196 8.53 11.83 20.64
CA GLU A 196 9.52 11.17 19.78
C GLU A 196 9.78 12.01 18.54
N ASP A 197 10.97 12.59 18.50
CA ASP A 197 11.50 13.38 17.39
C ASP A 197 11.44 12.54 16.10
N THR A 198 10.62 12.97 15.13
CA THR A 198 10.35 12.23 13.87
C THR A 198 11.37 12.54 12.77
N GLY A 199 12.54 13.05 13.15
CA GLY A 199 13.65 13.36 12.26
C GLY A 199 13.44 14.65 11.50
N ASN A 200 14.39 15.58 11.64
CA ASN A 200 14.50 16.82 10.85
C ASN A 200 14.95 16.57 9.41
#